data_AF-A0A0B0CU43-F1
#
_entry.id   AF-A0A0B0CU43-F1
#
_cell.length_a   1.000
_cell.length_b   1.000
_cell.length_c   1.000
_cell.angle_alpha   90.00
_cell.angle_beta   90.00
_cell.angle_gamma   90.00
#
_symmetry.space_group_name_H-M   'P 1'
#
loop_
_entity.id
_entity.type
_entity.pdbx_description
1 polymer ?
#
loop_
_entity_poly.entity_id
_entity_poly.type
_entity_poly.pdbx_seq_one_letter_code
_entity_poly.pdbx_strand_id
1 'polypeptide(L)'
;LPDGNIFCKAMGEKDATDMKVYDKDTEKVLSEINSRAIPYPTKKELLFSGDQYHLRSVHELQEHQQLTIIAMVILVNIELHT
;
A
#
# COMPACT_ATOMS: atom_id res chain seq x y z
N LEU A 1 9.63 -17.04 -11.79
CA LEU A 1 9.39 -17.74 -13.08
C LEU A 1 9.45 -16.69 -14.18
N PRO A 2 10.06 -16.98 -15.34
CA PRO A 2 10.23 -16.00 -16.40
C PRO A 2 8.91 -15.47 -16.98
N ASP A 3 7.81 -16.22 -16.79
CA ASP A 3 6.46 -15.89 -17.25
C ASP A 3 5.54 -15.42 -16.09
N GLY A 4 6.06 -14.56 -15.22
CA GLY A 4 5.27 -14.00 -14.12
C GLY A 4 4.16 -13.10 -14.64
N ASN A 5 2.90 -13.56 -14.58
CA ASN A 5 1.75 -12.69 -14.83
C ASN A 5 1.57 -11.72 -13.67
N ILE A 6 1.19 -10.47 -14.00
CA ILE A 6 0.86 -9.47 -13.00
C ILE A 6 -0.36 -9.96 -12.22
N PHE A 7 -0.19 -10.16 -10.92
CA PHE A 7 -1.28 -10.60 -10.04
C PHE A 7 -2.20 -9.44 -9.65
N CYS A 8 -1.61 -8.38 -9.09
CA CYS A 8 -2.32 -7.15 -8.75
C CYS A 8 -1.40 -5.94 -8.96
N LYS A 9 -1.99 -4.74 -9.06
CA LYS A 9 -1.27 -3.50 -9.33
C LYS A 9 -1.71 -2.40 -8.38
N ALA A 10 -0.76 -1.76 -7.70
CA ALA A 10 -1.02 -0.54 -6.94
C ALA A 10 -0.87 0.70 -7.86
N MET A 11 -1.80 1.64 -7.78
CA MET A 11 -1.78 2.90 -8.51
C MET A 11 -2.15 4.07 -7.59
N GLY A 12 -1.42 5.17 -7.70
CA GLY A 12 -1.68 6.44 -7.02
C GLY A 12 -1.42 7.61 -7.97
N GLU A 13 -1.85 8.80 -7.58
CA GLU A 13 -1.49 10.03 -8.29
C GLU A 13 -0.02 10.41 -8.01
N LYS A 14 0.52 11.30 -8.84
CA LYS A 14 1.89 11.79 -8.63
C LYS A 14 1.96 12.49 -7.26
N ASP A 15 2.98 12.13 -6.47
CA ASP A 15 3.20 12.61 -5.09
C ASP A 15 2.09 12.19 -4.08
N ALA A 16 1.18 11.30 -4.49
CA ALA A 16 0.18 10.73 -3.58
C ALA A 16 0.80 9.67 -2.68
N THR A 17 0.54 9.80 -1.38
CA THR A 17 0.83 8.77 -0.39
C THR A 17 -0.29 7.73 -0.25
N ASP A 18 -1.41 7.97 -0.96
CA ASP A 18 -2.57 7.10 -1.01
C ASP A 18 -2.61 6.37 -2.36
N MET A 19 -2.84 5.06 -2.31
CA MET A 19 -2.84 4.18 -3.47
C MET A 19 -4.04 3.24 -3.44
N LYS A 20 -4.51 2.86 -4.62
CA LYS A 20 -5.50 1.80 -4.80
C LYS A 20 -4.84 0.58 -5.42
N VAL A 21 -5.12 -0.58 -4.86
CA VAL A 21 -4.66 -1.87 -5.38
C VAL A 21 -5.79 -2.50 -6.19
N TYR A 22 -5.49 -2.80 -7.44
CA TYR A 22 -6.41 -3.38 -8.40
C TYR A 22 -6.04 -4.83 -8.68
N ASP A 23 -7.05 -5.67 -8.74
CA ASP A 23 -6.95 -7.00 -9.34
C ASP A 23 -6.69 -6.87 -10.83
N LYS A 24 -5.71 -7.62 -11.37
CA LYS A 24 -5.30 -7.45 -12.76
C LYS A 24 -6.35 -7.96 -13.77
N ASP A 25 -7.08 -8.99 -13.42
CA ASP A 25 -8.00 -9.69 -14.34
C ASP A 25 -9.37 -9.01 -14.38
N THR A 26 -9.83 -8.52 -13.23
CA THR A 26 -11.17 -7.94 -13.07
C THR A 26 -11.18 -6.42 -13.06
N GLU A 27 -10.01 -5.78 -12.94
CA GLU A 27 -9.84 -4.32 -12.74
C GLU A 27 -10.60 -3.77 -11.52
N LYS A 28 -11.06 -4.65 -10.62
CA LYS A 28 -11.72 -4.25 -9.39
C LYS A 28 -10.71 -3.83 -8.34
N VAL A 29 -11.10 -2.86 -7.52
CA VAL A 29 -10.32 -2.45 -6.36
C VAL A 29 -10.37 -3.57 -5.31
N LEU A 30 -9.21 -4.10 -4.95
CA LEU A 30 -9.04 -5.05 -3.86
C LEU A 30 -8.88 -4.33 -2.52
N SER A 31 -8.05 -3.29 -2.51
CA SER A 31 -7.69 -2.57 -1.28
C SER A 31 -7.27 -1.14 -1.56
N GLU A 32 -7.38 -0.30 -0.55
CA GLU A 32 -6.85 1.05 -0.52
C GLU A 32 -5.73 1.10 0.54
N ILE A 33 -4.56 1.58 0.13
CA ILE A 33 -3.41 1.85 0.98
C ILE A 33 -3.43 3.35 1.23
N ASN A 34 -3.71 3.78 2.46
CA ASN A 34 -3.74 5.20 2.80
C ASN A 34 -2.64 5.52 3.79
N SER A 35 -1.77 6.49 3.48
CA SER A 35 -0.79 6.96 4.46
C SER A 35 -1.45 7.99 5.35
N ARG A 36 -1.50 7.72 6.64
CA ARG A 36 -1.85 8.75 7.62
C ARG A 36 -0.57 9.36 8.13
N ALA A 37 -0.04 10.32 7.38
CA ALA A 37 0.88 11.29 7.96
C ALA A 37 0.14 11.97 9.12
N ILE A 38 0.71 11.90 10.33
CA ILE A 38 0.20 12.66 11.48
C ILE A 38 0.36 14.14 11.11
N PRO A 39 -0.72 14.93 10.98
CA PRO A 39 -0.56 16.34 10.70
C PRO A 39 0.14 17.00 11.90
N TYR A 40 1.27 17.66 11.64
CA TYR A 40 2.12 18.31 12.65
C TYR A 40 2.69 17.34 13.70
N PRO A 41 3.46 16.32 13.29
CA PRO A 41 4.04 15.40 14.24
C PRO A 41 5.03 16.14 15.14
N THR A 42 4.89 15.98 16.45
CA THR A 42 5.90 16.42 17.40
C THR A 42 7.22 15.69 17.13
N LYS A 43 8.35 16.24 17.59
CA LYS A 43 9.67 15.57 17.46
C LYS A 43 9.66 14.15 18.01
N LYS A 44 8.87 13.90 19.07
CA LYS A 44 8.68 12.57 19.66
C LYS A 44 7.87 11.68 18.73
N GLU A 45 6.78 12.18 18.15
CA GLU A 45 5.97 11.42 17.21
C GLU A 45 6.77 11.04 15.97
N LEU A 46 7.54 11.96 15.36
CA LEU A 46 8.44 11.63 14.25
C LEU A 46 9.44 10.49 14.54
N LEU A 47 9.93 10.40 15.78
CA LEU A 47 10.87 9.36 16.20
C LEU A 47 10.23 7.98 16.37
N PHE A 48 8.91 7.91 16.55
CA PHE A 48 8.16 6.66 16.78
C PHE A 48 7.11 6.35 15.70
N SER A 49 6.72 7.35 14.90
CA SER A 49 5.83 7.23 13.77
C SER A 49 6.69 6.91 12.55
N GLY A 50 7.11 5.65 12.45
CA GLY A 50 7.21 5.08 11.10
C GLY A 50 5.87 5.32 10.41
N ASP A 51 5.88 5.65 9.12
CA ASP A 51 4.66 5.93 8.37
C ASP A 51 3.57 4.90 8.70
N GLN A 52 2.43 5.39 9.18
CA GLN A 52 1.28 4.55 9.45
C GLN A 52 0.47 4.42 8.17
N TYR A 53 0.70 3.34 7.44
CA TYR A 53 -0.16 2.95 6.33
C TYR A 53 -1.36 2.18 6.85
N HIS A 54 -2.56 2.66 6.51
CA HIS A 54 -3.80 1.97 6.76
C HIS A 54 -4.25 1.22 5.50
N LEU A 55 -4.38 -0.10 5.66
CA LEU A 55 -4.95 -0.98 4.64
C LEU A 55 -6.45 -1.10 4.85
N ARG A 56 -7.22 -0.72 3.84
CA ARG A 56 -8.67 -0.93 3.83
C ARG A 56 -9.05 -1.81 2.64
N SER A 57 -9.38 -3.06 2.93
CA SER A 57 -9.92 -3.97 1.93
C SER A 57 -11.36 -3.60 1.59
N VAL A 58 -11.67 -3.58 0.28
CA VAL A 58 -13.03 -3.31 -0.21
C VAL A 58 -13.90 -4.56 -0.14
N HIS A 59 -13.26 -5.73 -0.21
CA HIS A 59 -13.87 -7.06 -0.13
C HIS A 59 -13.03 -7.98 0.76
N GLU A 60 -13.56 -9.16 1.07
CA GLU A 60 -12.79 -10.21 1.73
C GLU A 60 -11.65 -10.64 0.79
N LEU A 61 -10.41 -10.55 1.30
CA LEU A 61 -9.21 -10.86 0.56
C LEU A 61 -8.74 -12.27 0.89
N GLN A 62 -8.33 -13.01 -0.14
CA GLN A 62 -7.66 -14.29 0.05
C GLN A 62 -6.28 -14.06 0.69
N GLU A 63 -5.77 -15.07 1.41
CA GLU A 63 -4.52 -14.96 2.17
C GLU A 63 -3.35 -14.43 1.33
N HIS A 64 -3.17 -14.97 0.11
CA HIS A 64 -2.10 -14.53 -0.78
C HIS A 64 -2.28 -13.09 -1.29
N GLN A 65 -3.52 -12.59 -1.44
CA GLN A 65 -3.80 -11.19 -1.76
C GLN A 65 -3.41 -10.29 -0.59
N GLN A 66 -3.75 -10.68 0.63
CA GLN A 66 -3.36 -9.94 1.84
C GLN A 66 -1.84 -9.85 1.96
N LEU A 67 -1.14 -10.97 1.84
CA LEU A 67 0.33 -11.01 1.92
C LEU A 67 0.99 -10.16 0.84
N THR A 68 0.47 -10.21 -0.39
CA THR A 68 0.97 -9.40 -1.51
C THR A 68 0.79 -7.91 -1.24
N ILE A 69 -0.38 -7.50 -0.76
CA ILE A 69 -0.67 -6.09 -0.43
C ILE A 69 0.21 -5.60 0.71
N ILE A 70 0.43 -6.41 1.75
CA ILE A 70 1.35 -6.07 2.84
C ILE A 70 2.78 -5.87 2.32
N ALA A 71 3.25 -6.76 1.44
CA ALA A 71 4.57 -6.62 0.82
C ALA A 71 4.69 -5.33 -0.01
N MET A 72 3.62 -4.94 -0.72
CA MET A 72 3.58 -3.66 -1.45
C MET A 72 3.76 -2.46 -0.53
N VAL A 73 3.11 -2.44 0.64
CA VAL A 73 3.26 -1.35 1.62
C VAL A 73 4.71 -1.22 2.10
N ILE A 74 5.34 -2.36 2.41
CA ILE A 74 6.74 -2.39 2.86
C ILE A 74 7.66 -1.84 1.76
N LEU A 75 7.47 -2.27 0.52
CA LEU A 75 8.26 -1.80 -0.62
C LEU A 75 8.08 -0.29 -0.86
N VAL A 76 6.85 0.20 -0.82
CA VAL A 76 6.55 1.64 -0.96
C VAL A 76 7.23 2.43 0.16
N ASN A 77 7.19 1.96 1.41
CA ASN A 77 7.85 2.64 2.52
C ASN A 77 9.38 2.66 2.37
N ILE A 78 9.99 1.59 1.86
CA ILE A 78 11.43 1.55 1.59
C ILE A 78 11.78 2.58 0.50
N GLU A 79 11.11 2.53 -0.65
CA GLU A 79 11.43 3.40 -1.80
C GLU A 79 11.21 4.89 -1.51
N LEU A 80 10.25 5.25 -0.66
CA LEU A 80 9.98 6.65 -0.32
C LEU A 80 10.92 7.22 0.74
N HIS A 81 11.62 6.39 1.52
CA HIS A 81 12.51 6.82 2.62
C HIS A 81 14.00 6.55 2.40
N THR A 82 14.39 6.01 1.24
CA THR A 82 15.78 5.96 0.76
C THR A 82 16.12 7.15 -0.12
#